data_AF-A0A2E8G7A5-F1
#
_entry.id   AF-A0A2E8G7A5-F1
#
_cell.length_a   1.000
_cell.length_b   1.000
_cell.length_c   1.000
_cell.angle_alpha   90.00
_cell.angle_beta   90.00
_cell.angle_gamma   90.00
#
_symmetry.space_group_name_H-M   'P 1'
#
loop_
_entity.id
_entity.type
_entity.pdbx_description
1 polymer ?
#
loop_
_entity_poly.entity_id
_entity_poly.type
_entity_poly.pdbx_seq_one_letter_code
_entity_poly.pdbx_strand_id
1 'polypeptide(L)' 'MELIACDGTWQHAQDGTVLCTGTLQVVVGGGPFGLPPMTYTDANLLLIAIGTVWASVFAIRQARRLL' A
#
# COMPACT_ATOMS: atom_id res chain seq x y z
N MET A 1 -1.17 5.81 -15.29
CA MET A 1 -1.86 7.08 -14.98
C MET A 1 -2.68 6.81 -13.74
N GLU A 2 -2.20 7.30 -12.60
CA GLU A 2 -2.84 7.11 -11.30
C GLU A 2 -3.98 8.13 -11.19
N LEU A 3 -5.20 7.61 -11.11
CA LEU A 3 -6.41 8.38 -11.24
C LEU A 3 -6.94 8.67 -9.82
N ILE A 4 -6.66 9.88 -9.34
CA ILE A 4 -7.04 10.33 -7.99
C ILE A 4 -8.41 11.02 -8.09
N ALA A 5 -9.37 10.64 -7.23
CA ALA A 5 -10.65 11.34 -7.10
C ALA A 5 -10.78 12.01 -5.73
N CYS A 6 -11.56 13.09 -5.69
CA CYS A 6 -11.92 13.79 -4.46
C CYS A 6 -13.42 13.59 -4.19
N ASP A 7 -13.77 12.94 -3.08
CA ASP A 7 -15.15 12.61 -2.71
C ASP A 7 -15.98 11.98 -3.86
N GLY A 8 -15.35 11.10 -4.64
CA GLY A 8 -15.99 10.42 -5.78
C GLY A 8 -16.15 11.26 -7.04
N THR A 9 -15.69 12.51 -7.05
CA THR A 9 -15.70 13.38 -8.24
C THR A 9 -14.28 13.59 -8.79
N TRP A 10 -14.16 13.56 -10.12
CA TRP A 10 -12.90 13.85 -10.82
C TRP A 10 -12.65 15.36 -10.80
N GLN A 11 -11.56 15.79 -10.19
CA GLN A 11 -11.13 17.19 -10.22
C GLN A 11 -9.65 17.28 -10.57
N HIS A 12 -9.36 17.89 -11.71
CA HIS A 12 -7.99 18.21 -12.15
C HIS A 12 -7.93 19.73 -12.35
N ALA A 13 -6.95 20.40 -11.71
CA ALA A 13 -6.60 21.75 -12.08
C ALA A 13 -5.81 21.74 -13.41
N GLN A 14 -5.84 22.84 -14.15
CA GLN A 14 -5.24 22.96 -15.49
C GLN A 14 -3.71 22.78 -15.49
N ASP A 15 -3.06 22.89 -14.34
CA ASP A 15 -1.63 22.70 -14.12
C ASP A 15 -1.26 21.26 -13.70
N GLY A 16 -2.23 20.35 -13.67
CA GLY A 16 -2.03 18.95 -13.25
C GLY A 16 -2.02 18.77 -11.73
N THR A 17 -2.29 19.82 -10.94
CA THR A 17 -2.48 19.69 -9.49
C THR A 17 -3.92 19.28 -9.16
N VAL A 18 -4.13 18.58 -8.04
CA VAL A 18 -5.46 18.21 -7.56
C VAL A 18 -5.69 18.95 -6.25
N LEU A 19 -6.59 19.94 -6.25
CA LEU A 19 -7.04 20.60 -5.04
C LEU A 19 -8.24 19.83 -4.48
N CYS A 20 -8.02 19.01 -3.45
CA CYS A 20 -9.09 18.27 -2.80
C CYS A 20 -9.35 18.83 -1.40
N THR A 21 -10.52 19.43 -1.19
CA THR A 21 -10.97 19.91 0.12
C THR A 21 -11.67 18.82 0.95
N GLY A 22 -11.84 17.62 0.37
CA GLY A 22 -12.51 16.46 0.96
C GLY A 22 -11.59 15.24 1.13
N THR A 23 -12.16 14.03 1.09
CA THR A 23 -11.37 12.79 1.17
C THR A 23 -10.77 12.42 -0.18
N LEU A 24 -9.43 12.30 -0.20
CA LEU A 24 -8.69 11.82 -1.36
C LEU A 24 -8.86 10.30 -1.46
N GLN A 25 -9.43 9.83 -2.56
CA GLN A 25 -9.70 8.41 -2.80
C GLN A 25 -8.98 7.95 -4.05
N VAL A 26 -8.25 6.85 -3.94
CA VAL A 26 -7.63 6.18 -5.10
C VAL A 26 -8.74 5.43 -5.83
N VAL A 27 -9.11 5.90 -7.02
CA VAL A 27 -10.14 5.25 -7.84
C VAL A 27 -9.41 4.26 -8.75
N VAL A 28 -9.42 3.01 -8.31
CA VAL A 28 -8.46 1.96 -8.69
C VAL A 28 -8.56 1.51 -10.16
N GLY A 29 -7.43 1.50 -10.85
CA GLY A 29 -6.89 0.27 -11.41
C GLY A 29 -5.70 -0.12 -10.52
N GLY A 30 -5.58 -1.41 -10.13
CA GLY A 30 -4.75 -1.90 -9.01
C GLY A 30 -3.45 -1.13 -8.75
N GLY A 31 -3.09 -0.97 -7.46
CA GLY A 31 -1.80 -0.39 -7.09
C GLY A 31 -0.65 -1.05 -7.87
N PRO A 32 0.56 -0.47 -7.94
CA PRO A 32 1.64 -0.91 -8.85
C PRO A 32 2.01 -2.41 -8.77
N PHE A 33 1.57 -3.10 -7.72
CA PHE A 33 1.76 -4.53 -7.48
C PHE A 33 0.50 -5.40 -7.71
N GLY A 34 -0.53 -4.89 -8.39
CA GLY A 34 -1.79 -5.60 -8.60
C GLY A 34 -2.60 -5.83 -7.31
N LEU A 35 -2.27 -5.08 -6.26
CA LEU A 35 -2.94 -5.21 -4.98
C LEU A 35 -4.33 -4.56 -5.03
N PRO A 36 -5.34 -5.21 -4.43
CA PRO A 36 -6.66 -4.60 -4.28
C PRO A 36 -6.55 -3.31 -3.45
N PRO A 37 -7.52 -2.39 -3.57
CA PRO A 37 -7.60 -1.26 -2.65
C PRO A 37 -7.60 -1.77 -1.22
N MET A 38 -6.68 -1.26 -0.41
CA MET A 38 -6.54 -1.62 1.00
C MET A 38 -6.24 -0.36 1.81
N THR A 39 -6.66 -0.34 3.07
CA THR A 39 -6.34 0.78 3.96
C THR A 39 -4.86 0.73 4.37
N TYR A 40 -4.33 1.85 4.87
CA TYR A 40 -2.97 1.88 5.45
C TYR A 40 -2.80 0.87 6.59
N THR A 41 -3.85 0.65 7.39
CA THR A 41 -3.84 -0.33 8.47
C THR A 41 -3.69 -1.75 7.92
N ASP A 42 -4.45 -2.09 6.87
CA ASP A 42 -4.38 -3.41 6.22
C ASP A 42 -3.00 -3.65 5.60
N ALA A 43 -2.42 -2.62 4.95
CA ALA A 43 -1.08 -2.69 4.39
C ALA A 43 -0.02 -2.91 5.49
N ASN A 44 -0.13 -2.23 6.63
CA ASN A 44 0.77 -2.44 7.77
C ASN A 44 0.66 -3.85 8.33
N LEU A 45 -0.55 -4.39 8.47
CA LEU A 45 -0.75 -5.76 8.94
C LEU A 45 -0.11 -6.78 7.98
N LEU A 46 -0.25 -6.56 6.67
CA LEU A 46 0.38 -7.40 5.65
C LEU A 46 1.92 -7.35 5.76
N LEU A 47 2.50 -6.16 5.93
CA LEU A 47 3.94 -6.00 6.10
C LEU A 47 4.47 -6.69 7.36
N ILE A 48 3.73 -6.61 8.47
CA ILE A 48 4.07 -7.33 9.72
C ILE A 48 4.06 -8.84 9.48
N ALA A 49 3.02 -9.36 8.82
CA ALA A 49 2.93 -10.79 8.52
C ALA A 49 4.11 -11.27 7.66
N ILE A 50 4.48 -10.52 6.62
CA ILE A 50 5.65 -10.84 5.78
C ILE A 50 6.94 -10.79 6.61
N GLY A 51 7.11 -9.75 7.43
CA GLY A 51 8.28 -9.58 8.29
C GLY A 51 8.47 -10.72 9.29
N THR A 52 7.37 -11.19 9.91
CA THR A 52 7.43 -12.31 10.87
C THR A 52 7.82 -13.63 10.20
N VAL A 53 7.30 -13.93 9.01
CA VAL A 53 7.70 -15.11 8.24
C VAL A 53 9.20 -15.05 7.91
N TRP A 54 9.68 -13.93 7.37
CA TRP A 54 11.09 -13.76 7.07
C TRP A 54 11.98 -13.92 8.32
N ALA A 55 11.60 -13.28 9.42
CA ALA A 55 12.34 -13.33 10.69
C ALA A 55 12.41 -14.76 11.24
N SER A 56 11.31 -15.53 11.16
CA SER A 56 11.29 -16.92 11.60
C SER A 56 12.25 -17.81 10.80
N VAL A 57 12.27 -17.67 9.47
CA VAL A 57 13.18 -18.42 8.59
C VAL A 57 14.63 -18.03 8.85
N PHE A 58 14.91 -16.74 9.02
CA PHE A 58 16.23 -16.24 9.36
C PHE A 58 16.71 -16.81 10.70
N ALA A 59 15.88 -16.77 11.74
CA ALA A 59 16.20 -17.28 13.06
C ALA A 59 16.51 -18.79 13.03
N ILE A 60 15.69 -19.58 12.32
CA ILE A 60 15.93 -21.03 12.14
C ILE A 60 17.26 -21.28 11.42
N ARG A 61 17.54 -20.54 10.34
CA ARG A 61 18.80 -20.65 9.60
C ARG A 61 20.01 -20.28 10.45
N GLN A 62 19.89 -19.23 11.26
CA GLN A 62 20.98 -18.79 12.13
C GLN A 62 21.23 -19.80 13.26
N ALA A 63 20.17 -20.31 13.90
CA ALA A 63 20.28 -21.35 14.92
C ALA A 63 20.97 -22.61 14.37
N ARG A 64 20.63 -23.03 13.14
CA ARG A 64 21.27 -24.15 12.44
C ARG A 64 22.75 -23.94 12.10
N ARG A 65 23.25 -22.70 12.08
CA ARG A 65 24.68 -22.42 11.84
C ARG A 65 25.50 -22.45 13.13
N LEU A 66 24.85 -22.31 14.28
CA LEU A 66 25.48 -22.23 15.60
C LEU A 66 25.50 -23.59 16.33
N LEU A 67 24.66 -24.53 15.90
CA LEU A 67 24.65 -25.94 16.31
C LEU A 67 25.46 -26.79 15.34
#